data_AF-A0A8J3YJH6-F1
#
_entry.id   AF-A0A8J3YJH6-F1
#
_cell.length_a   1.000
_cell.length_b   1.000
_cell.length_c   1.000
_cell.angle_alpha   90.00
_cell.angle_beta   90.00
_cell.angle_gamma   90.00
#
_symmetry.space_group_name_H-M   'P 1'
#
loop_
_entity.id
_entity.type
_entity.pdbx_description
1 polymer ?
#
loop_
_entity_poly.entity_id
_entity_poly.type
_entity_poly.pdbx_seq_one_letter_code
_entity_poly.pdbx_strand_id
1 'polypeptide(L)' 'MYFTVAAHHGIAAVSVDGGPESTVDLYRATRAEQQALYTSAELPAGSHTVRVRVTGTRNAASTGTVVTADRVDVPR' A
#
# COMPACT_ATOMS: atom_id res chain seq x y z
N MET A 1 3.73 6.43 0.92
CA MET A 1 2.60 5.82 1.65
C MET A 1 3.13 4.71 2.53
N TYR A 2 2.63 4.69 3.76
CA TYR A 2 3.04 3.79 4.81
C TYR A 2 1.93 2.79 5.14
N PHE A 3 2.36 1.58 5.49
CA PHE A 3 1.49 0.46 5.80
C PHE A 3 1.95 -0.23 7.08
N THR A 4 1.01 -0.86 7.79
CA THR A 4 1.35 -1.95 8.70
C THR A 4 1.47 -3.23 7.89
N VAL A 5 2.50 -4.02 8.17
CA VAL A 5 2.72 -5.36 7.59
C VAL A 5 2.60 -6.42 8.67
N ALA A 6 2.00 -7.56 8.34
CA ALA A 6 1.82 -8.68 9.27
C ALA A 6 1.58 -10.01 8.52
N ALA A 7 1.61 -11.12 9.25
CA ALA A 7 1.55 -12.46 8.66
C ALA A 7 0.20 -12.81 8.02
N HIS A 8 -0.85 -12.02 8.29
CA HIS A 8 -2.19 -12.19 7.74
C HIS A 8 -2.56 -11.11 6.71
N HIS A 9 -1.60 -10.29 6.30
CA HIS A 9 -1.82 -9.22 5.33
C HIS A 9 -1.64 -9.71 3.90
N GLY A 10 -2.43 -9.14 3.00
CA GLY A 10 -2.47 -9.47 1.58
C GLY A 10 -1.73 -8.46 0.71
N ILE A 11 -2.11 -8.44 -0.56
CA ILE A 11 -1.57 -7.52 -1.55
C ILE A 11 -2.54 -6.35 -1.72
N ALA A 12 -2.03 -5.12 -1.65
CA ALA A 12 -2.76 -3.92 -2.00
C ALA A 12 -2.48 -3.55 -3.47
N ALA A 13 -3.41 -2.85 -4.10
CA ALA A 13 -3.18 -2.14 -5.36
C ALA A 13 -3.33 -0.63 -5.12
N VAL A 14 -2.32 0.15 -5.50
CA VAL A 14 -2.27 1.61 -5.30
C VAL A 14 -2.20 2.30 -6.64
N SER A 15 -3.04 3.30 -6.87
CA SER A 15 -2.96 4.18 -8.05
C SER A 15 -3.12 5.65 -7.67
N VAL A 16 -2.63 6.52 -8.53
CA VAL A 16 -2.73 7.98 -8.42
C VAL A 16 -3.46 8.51 -9.65
N ASP A 17 -4.44 9.39 -9.43
CA ASP A 17 -5.22 10.10 -10.47
C ASP A 17 -5.87 9.17 -11.51
N GLY A 18 -6.29 7.98 -11.08
CA GLY A 18 -6.88 6.97 -11.97
C GLY A 18 -5.88 6.30 -12.93
N GLY A 19 -4.59 6.56 -12.76
CA GLY A 19 -3.51 5.91 -13.50
C GLY A 19 -3.34 4.42 -13.18
N PRO A 20 -2.31 3.77 -13.77
CA PRO A 20 -2.05 2.35 -13.58
C PRO A 20 -1.80 2.02 -12.10
N GLU A 21 -2.27 0.84 -11.69
CA GLU A 21 -2.06 0.35 -10.33
C GLU A 21 -0.67 -0.27 -10.17
N SER A 22 -0.06 0.01 -9.02
CA SER A 22 1.11 -0.69 -8.50
C SER A 22 0.67 -1.65 -7.40
N THR A 23 1.13 -2.90 -7.45
CA THR A 23 0.84 -3.87 -6.39
C THR A 23 1.86 -3.79 -5.26
N VAL A 24 1.42 -3.93 -4.02
CA VAL A 24 2.24 -3.84 -2.82
C VAL A 24 1.93 -5.04 -1.92
N ASP A 25 2.89 -5.94 -1.72
CA ASP A 25 2.75 -7.06 -0.79
C ASP A 25 2.96 -6.55 0.65
N LEU A 26 1.93 -6.70 1.49
CA LEU A 26 1.95 -6.27 2.88
C LEU A 26 2.26 -7.42 3.84
N TYR A 27 2.59 -8.60 3.32
CA TYR A 27 2.99 -9.73 4.14
C TYR A 27 4.33 -9.47 4.84
N ARG A 28 4.36 -9.81 6.13
CA ARG A 28 5.61 -10.01 6.87
C ARG A 28 5.40 -10.98 8.01
N ALA A 29 6.32 -11.93 8.22
CA ALA A 29 6.21 -12.93 9.28
C ALA A 29 6.06 -12.30 10.69
N THR A 30 6.77 -11.20 10.94
CA THR A 30 6.66 -10.41 12.18
C THR A 30 6.08 -9.04 11.87
N ARG A 31 5.05 -8.66 12.65
CA ARG A 31 4.35 -7.38 12.49
C ARG A 31 5.32 -6.20 12.60
N ALA A 32 5.18 -5.25 11.70
CA ALA A 32 5.84 -3.95 11.75
C ALA A 32 4.87 -2.87 11.29
N GLU A 33 4.95 -1.70 11.91
CA GLU A 33 4.10 -0.54 11.63
C GLU A 33 4.88 0.50 10.83
N GLN A 34 4.20 1.49 10.23
CA GLN A 34 4.84 2.62 9.58
C GLN A 34 5.91 2.23 8.56
N GLN A 35 5.63 1.22 7.71
CA GLN A 35 6.56 0.78 6.65
C GLN A 35 6.28 1.53 5.36
N ALA A 36 7.28 2.26 4.83
CA ALA A 36 7.19 2.94 3.55
C ALA A 36 7.29 1.93 2.39
N LEU A 37 6.15 1.55 1.81
CA LEU A 37 6.10 0.50 0.78
C LEU A 37 5.59 0.99 -0.59
N TYR A 38 5.15 2.24 -0.67
CA TYR A 38 4.78 2.86 -1.94
C TYR A 38 5.23 4.32 -1.97
N THR A 39 5.86 4.71 -3.07
CA THR A 39 6.23 6.11 -3.36
C THR A 39 5.79 6.38 -4.80
N SER A 40 5.02 7.46 -5.01
CA SER A 40 4.66 7.89 -6.36
C SER A 40 5.88 8.49 -7.06
N ALA A 41 5.79 8.68 -8.37
CA ALA A 41 6.64 9.66 -9.04
C ALA A 41 6.33 11.07 -8.50
N GLU A 42 7.19 12.04 -8.83
CA GLU A 42 6.91 13.46 -8.58
C GLU A 42 5.63 13.86 -9.32
N LEU A 43 4.76 14.58 -8.62
CA LEU A 43 3.49 15.05 -9.13
C LEU A 43 3.54 16.58 -9.21
N PRO A 44 2.97 17.19 -10.26
CA PRO A 44 2.88 18.64 -10.34
C PRO A 44 2.09 19.21 -9.17
N ALA A 45 2.31 20.47 -8.82
CA ALA A 45 1.55 21.10 -7.74
C ALA A 45 0.04 21.11 -8.06
N GLY A 46 -0.77 20.53 -7.17
CA GLY A 46 -2.21 20.45 -7.36
C GLY A 46 -2.88 19.43 -6.45
N SER A 47 -4.18 19.22 -6.69
CA SER A 47 -4.95 18.19 -6.02
C SER A 47 -4.77 16.85 -6.74
N HIS A 48 -4.40 15.83 -5.98
CA HIS A 48 -4.25 14.46 -6.47
C HIS A 48 -5.16 13.50 -5.70
N THR A 49 -5.60 12.44 -6.36
CA THR A 49 -6.37 11.36 -5.73
C THR A 49 -5.55 10.08 -5.69
N VAL A 50 -5.25 9.60 -4.49
CA VAL A 50 -4.67 8.27 -4.28
C VAL A 50 -5.78 7.27 -4.01
N ARG A 51 -5.81 6.18 -4.77
CA ARG A 51 -6.72 5.05 -4.54
C ARG A 51 -5.92 3.86 -4.02
N VAL A 52 -6.41 3.26 -2.95
CA VAL A 52 -5.88 2.01 -2.39
C VAL A 52 -7.00 0.98 -2.45
N ARG A 53 -6.71 -0.15 -3.07
CA ARG A 53 -7.69 -1.23 -3.27
C ARG A 53 -7.19 -2.52 -2.64
N VAL A 54 -8.10 -3.18 -1.92
CA VAL A 54 -7.91 -4.55 -1.44
C VAL A 54 -8.08 -5.47 -2.64
N THR A 55 -7.02 -6.15 -3.06
CA THR A 55 -7.09 -7.02 -4.26
C THR A 55 -7.79 -8.35 -3.97
N GLY A 56 -7.87 -8.75 -2.70
CA GLY A 56 -8.30 -10.09 -2.29
C GLY A 56 -7.25 -11.17 -2.55
N THR A 57 -6.04 -10.79 -3.00
CA THR A 57 -4.91 -11.70 -3.23
C THR A 57 -3.88 -11.58 -2.11
N ARG A 58 -3.03 -12.60 -1.96
CA ARG A 58 -1.99 -12.66 -0.92
C ARG A 58 -0.78 -13.45 -1.38
N ASN A 59 0.35 -13.19 -0.74
CA ASN A 59 1.50 -14.09 -0.75
C ASN A 59 1.11 -15.49 -0.26
N ALA A 60 1.72 -16.56 -0.80
CA ALA A 60 1.47 -17.93 -0.38
C ALA A 60 1.75 -18.18 1.12
N ALA A 61 2.71 -17.46 1.70
CA ALA A 61 3.05 -17.54 3.12
C ALA A 61 2.09 -16.76 4.04
N SER A 62 1.19 -15.95 3.49
CA SER A 62 0.21 -15.18 4.26
C SER A 62 -1.02 -16.01 4.62
N THR A 63 -1.55 -15.79 5.82
CA THR A 63 -2.77 -16.44 6.30
C THR A 63 -4.05 -15.68 5.93
N GLY A 64 -3.94 -14.47 5.36
CA GLY A 64 -5.08 -13.60 5.10
C GLY A 64 -4.84 -12.59 3.98
N THR A 65 -5.84 -11.75 3.72
CA THR A 65 -5.82 -10.75 2.64
C THR A 65 -6.01 -9.32 3.17
N VAL A 66 -5.71 -9.11 4.46
CA VAL A 66 -5.91 -7.81 5.11
C VAL A 66 -4.99 -6.78 4.47
N VAL A 67 -5.55 -5.62 4.14
CA VAL A 67 -4.79 -4.45 3.68
C VAL A 67 -5.02 -3.34 4.68
N THR A 68 -3.93 -2.69 5.08
CA THR A 68 -3.99 -1.52 5.96
C THR A 68 -3.69 -0.26 5.15
N ALA A 69 -4.03 0.90 5.68
CA ALA A 69 -3.52 2.18 5.21
C ALA A 69 -3.20 2.97 6.48
N ASP A 70 -1.91 3.25 6.69
CA ASP A 70 -1.43 3.83 7.96
C ASP A 70 -1.25 5.35 7.82
N ARG A 71 -0.36 5.77 6.91
CA ARG A 71 -0.04 7.19 6.72
C ARG A 71 0.30 7.52 5.27
N VAL A 72 -0.06 8.72 4.84
CA VAL A 72 0.44 9.35 3.61
C VAL A 72 1.24 10.58 4.00
N ASP A 73 2.48 10.64 3.55
CA ASP A 73 3.32 11.84 3.66
C ASP A 73 3.31 12.54 2.30
N VAL A 74 3.03 13.84 2.30
CA VAL A 74 3.17 14.73 1.14
C VAL A 74 4.32 15.68 1.46
N PRO A 75 5.57 15.32 1.12
CA PRO A 75 6.71 16.21 1.31
C PRO A 75 6.52 17.46 0.43
N ARG A 76 7.05 18.59 0.91
CA ARG A 76 7.04 19.85 0.17
C ARG A 76 7.98 19.84 -1.01
#